data_AF-A0A821J6K2-F1
#
_entry.id   AF-A0A821J6K2-F1
#
_cell.length_a   1.000
_cell.length_b   1.000
_cell.length_c   1.000
_cell.angle_alpha   90.00
_cell.angle_beta   90.00
_cell.angle_gamma   90.00
#
_symmetry.space_group_name_H-M   'P 1'
#
loop_
_entity.id
_entity.type
_entity.pdbx_description
1 polymer ?
#
loop_
_entity_poly.entity_id
_entity_poly.type
_entity_poly.pdbx_seq_one_letter_code
_entity_poly.pdbx_strand_id
1 'polypeptide(L)'
;TDELLYLDPHVTQPHVDTTSTADDMSYHCGRINRMKFSGLDPSLALGFACKTEAEFEDLITKLKKNLPSKPMFEICQSNPFDMRGQEIAHHGVLTLDSDDDFEVV
;
A
#
# COMPACT_ATOMS: atom_id res chain seq x y z
N THR A 1 -13.96 -17.66 12.44
CA THR A 1 -14.38 -17.79 11.03
C THR A 1 -13.28 -17.22 10.16
N ASP A 2 -12.87 -17.96 9.13
CA ASP A 2 -11.73 -17.63 8.26
C ASP A 2 -12.24 -16.94 6.98
N GLU A 3 -12.80 -15.73 7.16
CA GLU A 3 -13.48 -14.98 6.10
C GLU A 3 -13.14 -13.48 6.15
N LEU A 4 -13.10 -12.87 4.98
CA LEU A 4 -12.95 -11.44 4.73
C LEU A 4 -14.30 -10.80 4.44
N LEU A 5 -14.46 -9.55 4.86
CA LEU A 5 -15.56 -8.69 4.48
C LEU A 5 -15.09 -7.78 3.34
N TYR A 6 -15.94 -7.54 2.34
CA TYR A 6 -15.61 -6.65 1.23
C TYR A 6 -16.83 -5.91 0.68
N LEU A 7 -16.56 -4.79 0.00
CA LEU A 7 -17.53 -4.06 -0.82
C LEU A 7 -17.32 -4.44 -2.28
N ASP A 8 -18.42 -4.66 -2.99
CA ASP A 8 -18.38 -5.17 -4.37
C ASP A 8 -18.83 -4.09 -5.36
N PRO A 9 -17.94 -3.61 -6.25
CA PRO A 9 -18.27 -2.58 -7.23
C PRO A 9 -18.97 -3.12 -8.49
N HIS A 10 -19.23 -4.44 -8.62
CA HIS A 10 -19.78 -5.05 -9.84
C HIS A 10 -21.28 -4.79 -10.07
N VAL A 11 -21.78 -3.61 -9.66
CA VAL A 11 -23.15 -3.15 -9.90
C VAL A 11 -23.08 -1.79 -10.60
N THR A 12 -23.56 -1.73 -11.84
CA THR A 12 -23.69 -0.47 -12.58
C THR A 12 -24.84 0.36 -11.99
N GLN A 13 -24.56 1.62 -11.67
CA GLN A 13 -25.54 2.58 -11.16
C GLN A 13 -25.62 3.80 -12.08
N PRO A 14 -26.76 4.51 -12.13
CA PRO A 14 -26.85 5.78 -12.85
C PRO A 14 -25.87 6.83 -12.33
N HIS A 15 -25.43 7.74 -13.20
CA HIS A 15 -24.64 8.89 -12.79
C HIS A 15 -25.45 9.81 -11.87
N VAL A 16 -24.83 10.28 -10.78
CA VAL A 16 -25.39 11.29 -9.88
C VAL A 16 -24.77 12.65 -10.21
N ASP A 17 -25.62 13.61 -10.57
CA ASP A 17 -25.21 15.00 -10.81
C ASP A 17 -24.91 15.71 -9.48
N THR A 18 -23.66 16.12 -9.29
CA THR A 18 -23.16 16.76 -8.07
C THR A 18 -23.21 18.29 -8.11
N THR A 19 -23.80 18.90 -9.14
CA THR A 19 -23.88 20.37 -9.29
C THR A 19 -24.98 21.01 -8.41
N SER A 20 -25.89 20.21 -7.88
CA SER A 20 -26.92 20.62 -6.89
C SER A 20 -26.65 19.92 -5.54
N THR A 21 -27.57 20.00 -4.57
CA THR A 21 -27.47 19.17 -3.35
C THR A 21 -27.46 17.70 -3.75
N ALA A 22 -26.27 17.09 -3.75
CA ALA A 22 -26.05 15.73 -4.22
C ALA A 22 -26.70 14.73 -3.25
N ASP A 23 -27.59 13.88 -3.78
CA ASP A 23 -28.10 12.70 -3.08
C ASP A 23 -26.98 11.64 -3.03
N ASP A 24 -26.59 11.20 -1.84
CA ASP A 24 -25.49 10.26 -1.65
C ASP A 24 -25.94 8.80 -1.50
N MET A 25 -27.25 8.52 -1.59
CA MET A 25 -27.82 7.21 -1.30
C MET A 25 -27.20 6.06 -2.12
N SER A 26 -26.77 6.31 -3.36
CA SER A 26 -26.09 5.33 -4.23
C SER A 26 -24.66 4.97 -3.79
N TYR A 27 -24.04 5.79 -2.95
CA TYR A 27 -22.67 5.62 -2.47
C TYR A 27 -22.58 4.89 -1.13
N HIS A 28 -23.72 4.56 -0.52
CA HIS A 28 -23.82 3.77 0.70
C HIS A 28 -24.22 2.33 0.38
N CYS A 29 -23.37 1.36 0.74
CA CYS A 29 -23.70 -0.05 0.53
C CYS A 29 -24.50 -0.61 1.71
N GLY A 30 -25.78 -0.93 1.49
CA GLY A 30 -26.65 -1.52 2.51
C GLY A 30 -26.39 -3.02 2.79
N ARG A 31 -25.39 -3.63 2.15
CA ARG A 31 -25.04 -5.05 2.28
C ARG A 31 -23.53 -5.22 2.35
N ILE A 32 -23.05 -6.09 3.23
CA ILE A 32 -21.63 -6.44 3.31
C ILE A 32 -21.47 -7.86 2.76
N ASN A 33 -20.54 -8.04 1.81
CA ASN A 33 -20.24 -9.35 1.24
C ASN A 33 -19.13 -10.05 2.03
N ARG A 34 -19.05 -11.38 1.89
CA ARG A 34 -18.10 -12.24 2.60
C ARG A 34 -17.43 -13.20 1.63
N MET A 35 -16.14 -13.46 1.83
CA MET A 35 -15.40 -14.48 1.09
C MET A 35 -14.39 -15.17 2.01
N LYS A 36 -14.05 -16.43 1.73
CA LYS A 36 -12.97 -17.12 2.45
C LYS A 36 -11.61 -16.54 2.04
N PHE A 37 -10.62 -16.55 2.94
CA PHE A 37 -9.24 -16.14 2.60
C PHE A 37 -8.66 -16.92 1.43
N SER A 38 -9.01 -18.20 1.29
CA SER A 38 -8.56 -19.04 0.17
C SER A 38 -9.09 -18.60 -1.21
N GLY A 39 -10.10 -17.73 -1.24
CA GLY A 39 -10.63 -17.15 -2.48
C GLY A 39 -9.98 -15.81 -2.84
N LEU A 40 -9.07 -15.30 -2.01
CA LEU A 40 -8.40 -14.02 -2.23
C LEU A 40 -7.30 -14.19 -3.29
N ASP A 41 -7.23 -13.26 -4.24
CA ASP A 41 -6.11 -13.22 -5.17
C ASP A 41 -4.82 -12.84 -4.42
N PRO A 42 -3.66 -13.46 -4.73
CA PRO A 42 -2.39 -13.12 -4.09
C PRO A 42 -1.90 -11.69 -4.35
N SER A 43 -2.35 -11.05 -5.44
CA SER A 43 -2.04 -9.66 -5.77
C SER A 43 -2.91 -8.72 -4.95
N LEU A 44 -2.30 -8.05 -3.97
CA LEU A 44 -2.99 -7.19 -3.02
C LEU A 44 -2.19 -5.93 -2.75
N ALA A 45 -2.93 -4.86 -2.41
CA ALA A 45 -2.38 -3.67 -1.80
C ALA A 45 -2.94 -3.55 -0.38
N LEU A 46 -2.06 -3.23 0.58
CA LEU A 46 -2.45 -2.93 1.95
C LEU A 46 -2.44 -1.40 2.14
N GLY A 47 -3.51 -0.87 2.71
CA GLY A 47 -3.65 0.55 2.99
C GLY A 47 -3.67 0.81 4.49
N PHE A 48 -2.90 1.80 4.94
CA PHE A 48 -2.94 2.34 6.29
C PHE A 48 -3.13 3.86 6.19
N ALA A 49 -4.05 4.41 6.97
CA ALA A 49 -4.30 5.85 7.03
C ALA A 49 -3.87 6.38 8.40
N CYS A 50 -2.86 7.26 8.41
CA CYS A 50 -2.37 7.94 9.60
C CYS A 50 -2.59 9.44 9.41
N LYS A 51 -3.40 10.05 10.26
CA LYS A 51 -3.71 11.48 10.17
C LYS A 51 -2.56 12.35 10.66
N THR A 52 -1.76 11.80 11.58
CA THR A 52 -0.64 12.50 12.20
C THR A 52 0.63 11.65 12.15
N GLU A 53 1.77 12.31 12.25
CA GLU A 53 3.07 11.65 12.36
C GLU A 53 3.12 10.72 13.58
N ALA A 54 2.52 11.13 14.71
CA ALA A 54 2.43 10.29 15.91
C ALA A 54 1.65 8.99 15.68
N GLU A 55 0.57 9.01 14.88
CA GLU A 55 -0.16 7.79 14.50
C GLU A 55 0.66 6.88 13.57
N PHE A 56 1.49 7.47 12.70
CA PHE A 56 2.41 6.71 11.87
C PHE A 56 3.50 6.04 12.70
N GLU A 57 4.14 6.75 13.62
CA GLU A 57 5.16 6.19 14.51
C GLU A 57 4.60 5.06 15.40
N ASP A 58 3.37 5.22 15.90
CA ASP A 58 2.67 4.18 16.65
C ASP A 58 2.36 2.95 15.77
N LEU A 59 1.93 3.15 14.52
CA LEU A 59 1.73 2.06 13.56
C LEU A 59 3.04 1.30 13.32
N ILE A 60 4.15 1.98 13.04
CA ILE A 60 5.46 1.36 12.81
C ILE A 60 5.91 0.56 14.04
N THR A 61 5.72 1.13 15.24
CA THR A 61 6.05 0.45 16.51
C THR A 61 5.23 -0.83 16.68
N LYS A 62 3.93 -0.78 16.43
CA LYS A 62 3.03 -1.95 16.52
C LYS A 62 3.37 -3.03 15.51
N LEU A 63 3.65 -2.66 14.27
CA LEU A 63 4.01 -3.61 13.22
C LEU A 63 5.31 -4.33 13.56
N LYS A 64 6.38 -3.59 13.91
CA LYS A 64 7.67 -4.18 14.33
C LYS A 64 7.54 -5.15 15.49
N LYS A 65 6.69 -4.84 16.47
CA LYS A 65 6.47 -5.69 17.65
C LYS A 65 5.76 -7.01 17.32
N ASN A 66 4.91 -7.03 16.30
CA ASN A 66 4.03 -8.17 15.98
C ASN A 66 4.39 -8.84 14.64
N LEU A 67 5.64 -8.68 14.17
CA LEU A 67 6.05 -9.29 12.92
C LEU A 67 6.00 -10.83 13.02
N PRO A 68 5.27 -11.53 12.12
CA PRO A 68 5.28 -12.98 12.10
C PRO A 68 6.62 -13.50 11.55
N SER A 69 6.87 -14.81 11.71
CA SER A 69 8.09 -15.46 11.20
C SER A 69 8.25 -15.35 9.67
N LYS A 70 7.14 -15.17 8.95
CA LYS A 70 7.09 -14.90 7.52
C LYS A 70 6.27 -13.62 7.28
N PRO A 71 6.90 -12.43 7.30
CA PRO A 71 6.18 -11.18 7.09
C PRO A 71 5.78 -11.00 5.62
N MET A 72 4.66 -10.30 5.38
CA MET A 72 4.21 -9.94 4.03
C MET A 72 4.97 -8.73 3.45
N PHE A 73 5.53 -7.89 4.32
CA PHE A 73 6.31 -6.70 3.96
C PHE A 73 7.38 -6.42 5.01
N GLU A 74 8.40 -5.65 4.65
CA GLU A 74 9.49 -5.24 5.54
C GLU A 74 9.38 -3.75 5.92
N ILE A 75 9.95 -3.38 7.06
CA ILE A 75 10.02 -1.99 7.52
C ILE A 75 11.48 -1.62 7.76
N CYS A 76 12.03 -0.77 6.90
CA CYS A 76 13.41 -0.28 6.96
C CYS A 76 13.45 1.14 7.52
N GLN A 77 14.45 1.45 8.36
CA GLN A 77 14.67 2.82 8.88
C GLN A 77 15.41 3.72 7.90
N SER A 78 16.17 3.14 6.99
CA SER A 78 16.92 3.83 5.95
C SER A 78 16.72 3.12 4.62
N ASN A 79 17.10 3.80 3.54
CA ASN A 79 17.06 3.23 2.21
C ASN A 79 17.98 1.97 2.15
N PRO A 80 17.45 0.78 1.82
CA PRO A 80 18.27 -0.43 1.73
C PRO A 80 19.31 -0.38 0.61
N PHE A 81 19.17 0.54 -0.36
CA PHE A 81 20.17 0.78 -1.40
C PHE A 81 21.36 1.60 -0.90
N ASP A 82 21.19 2.45 0.11
CA ASP A 82 22.29 3.22 0.71
C ASP A 82 23.28 2.29 1.45
N MET A 83 22.79 1.17 2.01
CA MET A 83 23.65 0.17 2.65
C MET A 83 24.53 -0.61 1.65
N ARG A 84 24.12 -0.71 0.38
CA ARG A 84 24.92 -1.36 -0.68
C ARG A 84 26.08 -0.51 -1.19
N GLY A 85 26.02 0.81 -0.98
CA GLY A 85 27.12 1.71 -1.31
C GLY A 85 28.33 1.58 -0.38
N GLN A 86 28.16 0.99 0.82
CA GLN A 86 29.24 0.87 1.80
C GLN A 86 30.11 -0.38 1.58
N GLU A 87 29.61 -1.40 0.88
CA GLU A 87 30.36 -2.64 0.58
C GLU A 87 31.29 -2.47 -0.64
N ILE A 88 30.96 -1.57 -1.57
CA ILE A 88 31.79 -1.29 -2.76
C ILE A 88 32.96 -0.35 -2.45
N ALA A 89 32.88 0.45 -1.37
CA ALA A 89 33.95 1.37 -0.98
C ALA A 89 35.24 0.67 -0.52
N HIS A 90 35.20 -0.63 -0.18
CA HIS A 90 36.38 -1.36 0.29
C HIS A 90 37.10 -2.17 -0.81
N HIS A 91 36.53 -2.30 -2.01
CA HIS A 91 37.16 -3.01 -3.12
C HIS A 91 36.91 -2.30 -4.46
N GLY A 92 37.63 -1.19 -4.65
CA GLY A 92 38.13 -0.72 -5.95
C GLY A 92 37.12 -0.55 -7.11
N VAL A 93 36.72 0.70 -7.33
CA VAL A 93 36.34 1.32 -8.62
C VAL A 93 35.23 0.61 -9.42
N LEU A 94 34.02 1.15 -9.35
CA LEU A 94 33.19 1.44 -10.52
C LEU A 94 32.58 2.83 -10.31
N THR A 95 33.03 3.80 -11.10
CA THR A 95 32.38 5.11 -11.21
C THR A 95 31.01 4.89 -11.84
N LEU A 96 29.94 5.39 -11.19
CA LEU A 96 28.65 5.59 -11.85
C LEU A 96 28.83 6.82 -12.74
N ASP A 97 29.26 6.57 -13.97
CA ASP A 97 29.27 7.60 -15.01
C ASP A 97 27.83 7.94 -15.42
N SER A 98 27.54 9.24 -15.26
CA SER A 98 26.60 10.14 -15.96
C SER A 98 25.34 9.62 -16.66
N ASP A 99 24.24 10.31 -16.29
CA ASP A 99 23.27 10.98 -17.17
C ASP A 99 22.64 10.17 -18.32
N ASP A 100 21.56 9.45 -18.01
CA ASP A 100 20.53 9.12 -19.01
C ASP A 100 19.50 10.27 -19.07
N ASP A 101 19.70 11.15 -20.04
CA ASP A 101 18.73 12.14 -20.52
C ASP A 101 17.41 11.45 -20.93
N PHE A 102 16.30 11.84 -20.31
CA PHE A 102 14.96 11.44 -20.75
C PHE A 102 14.53 12.33 -21.93
N GLU A 103 14.79 11.88 -23.15
CA GLU A 103 14.14 12.46 -24.33
C GLU A 103 12.68 11.97 -24.43
N VAL A 104 11.75 12.92 -24.34
CA VAL A 104 10.35 12.70 -24.73
C VAL A 104 10.24 12.94 -26.23
N VAL A 105 9.92 11.89 -26.98
CA VAL A 105 9.50 11.97 -28.39
C VAL A 105 8.00 12.23 -28.47
#